data_AF-A0A423PF26-F1
#
_entry.id   AF-A0A423PF26-F1
#
_cell.length_a   1.000
_cell.length_b   1.000
_cell.length_c   1.000
_cell.angle_alpha   90.00
_cell.angle_beta   90.00
_cell.angle_gamma   90.00
#
_symmetry.space_group_name_H-M   'P 1'
#
loop_
_entity.id
_entity.type
_entity.pdbx_description
1 polymer ?
#
loop_
_entity_poly.entity_id
_entity_poly.type
_entity_poly.pdbx_seq_one_letter_code
_entity_poly.pdbx_strand_id
1 'polypeptide(L)'
;MIQIGLLQVLHSIRSERQLSNNYAMSIQFRSLIGLSLNYELSIGTAAMIALGCNHPRWESQYHEIGSAAGFYDDYHEGRDPAGISTQDPELSQRLDPERGGRRLANYLRVMTIEAQTIARACGKSHIQNLEPEDLVALDIESAAMAWVPLAGTDWIPGRSRPL
;
A
#
# COMPACT_ATOMS: atom_id res chain seq x y z
N MET A 1 24.46 9.08 1.51
CA MET A 1 23.08 8.98 2.03
C MET A 1 22.16 9.07 0.82
N ILE A 2 21.77 7.93 0.25
CA ILE A 2 21.11 7.88 -1.06
C ILE A 2 19.65 8.31 -0.89
N GLN A 3 19.37 9.53 -1.34
CA GLN A 3 18.08 10.22 -1.23
C GLN A 3 17.18 9.97 -2.46
N ILE A 4 17.17 8.74 -2.99
CA ILE A 4 16.48 8.41 -4.24
C ILE A 4 15.64 7.14 -4.01
N GLY A 5 14.33 7.31 -3.80
CA GLY A 5 13.39 6.20 -3.78
C GLY A 5 12.11 6.36 -2.96
N LEU A 6 12.03 7.31 -2.01
CA LEU A 6 10.79 7.51 -1.23
C LEU A 6 9.90 8.65 -1.76
N LEU A 7 10.38 9.43 -2.75
CA LEU A 7 9.72 10.67 -3.16
C LEU A 7 8.48 10.48 -4.05
N GLN A 8 8.25 9.30 -4.65
CA GLN A 8 7.08 9.09 -5.51
C GLN A 8 5.88 8.42 -4.83
N VAL A 9 6.08 7.71 -3.71
CA VAL A 9 4.95 7.14 -2.96
C VAL A 9 4.35 8.18 -2.00
N LEU A 10 5.16 9.10 -1.46
CA LEU A 10 4.70 10.09 -0.48
C LEU A 10 4.24 11.44 -1.07
N HIS A 11 4.60 11.78 -2.32
CA HIS A 11 4.05 13.00 -2.94
C HIS A 11 2.58 12.85 -3.35
N SER A 12 2.10 11.62 -3.57
CA SER A 12 0.65 11.35 -3.73
C SER A 12 -0.12 11.46 -2.41
N ILE A 13 0.56 11.38 -1.26
CA ILE A 13 -0.05 11.40 0.08
C ILE A 13 -0.32 12.84 0.57
N ARG A 14 0.26 13.87 -0.06
CA ARG A 14 0.15 15.26 0.42
C ARG A 14 -1.06 16.04 -0.13
N SER A 15 -1.83 15.50 -1.07
CA SER A 15 -2.97 16.21 -1.68
C SER A 15 -4.34 15.85 -1.11
N GLU A 16 -4.48 14.77 -0.34
CA GLU A 16 -5.79 14.28 0.12
C GLU A 16 -5.77 13.92 1.61
N ARG A 17 -6.26 14.86 2.43
CA ARG A 17 -6.30 14.79 3.90
C ARG A 17 -7.28 13.74 4.48
N GLN A 18 -7.71 12.75 3.70
CA GLN A 18 -8.69 11.72 4.09
C GLN A 18 -8.38 10.30 3.57
N LEU A 19 -7.27 10.08 2.85
CA LEU A 19 -6.93 8.78 2.23
C LEU A 19 -5.91 7.93 3.03
N SER A 20 -5.94 8.00 4.36
CA SER A 20 -4.90 7.40 5.21
C SER A 20 -4.94 5.87 5.33
N ASN A 21 -5.95 5.18 4.78
CA ASN A 21 -6.09 3.71 4.94
C ASN A 21 -6.10 2.89 3.64
N ASN A 22 -6.05 3.51 2.45
CA ASN A 22 -6.28 2.80 1.19
C ASN A 22 -5.05 2.52 0.32
N TYR A 23 -3.89 3.11 0.64
CA TYR A 23 -2.63 2.93 -0.13
C TYR A 23 -1.51 2.24 0.64
N ALA A 24 -1.75 1.86 1.90
CA ALA A 24 -0.72 1.24 2.69
C ALA A 24 -0.48 -0.19 2.20
N MET A 25 0.67 -0.40 1.56
CA MET A 25 1.39 -1.66 1.72
C MET A 25 1.54 -1.85 3.23
N SER A 26 0.66 -2.62 3.86
CA SER A 26 0.85 -3.05 5.24
C SER A 26 1.93 -4.11 5.23
N ILE A 27 3.17 -3.70 4.98
CA ILE A 27 4.32 -4.48 5.35
C ILE A 27 4.33 -4.42 6.89
N GLN A 28 3.74 -5.43 7.51
CA GLN A 28 3.72 -5.58 8.96
C GLN A 28 5.10 -6.07 9.40
N PHE A 29 6.09 -5.18 9.35
CA PHE A 29 7.46 -5.45 9.75
C PHE A 29 7.59 -5.34 11.28
N ARG A 30 7.01 -6.29 12.03
CA ARG A 30 7.52 -6.73 13.35
C ARG A 30 6.62 -7.75 14.05
N SER A 31 7.11 -8.97 14.19
CA SER A 31 7.57 -9.53 15.48
C SER A 31 8.13 -10.92 15.22
N LEU A 32 9.45 -11.10 15.42
CA LEU A 32 10.20 -12.36 15.62
C LEU A 32 11.60 -12.20 15.01
N ILE A 33 12.37 -11.32 15.64
CA ILE A 33 13.83 -11.32 15.52
C ILE A 33 14.29 -12.61 16.21
N GLY A 34 14.54 -13.68 15.44
CA GLY A 34 15.12 -14.92 15.96
C GLY A 34 14.50 -16.24 15.48
N LEU A 35 13.40 -16.24 14.73
CA LEU A 35 12.91 -17.45 14.07
C LEU A 35 12.98 -17.25 12.56
N SER A 36 13.57 -18.23 11.87
CA SER A 36 13.58 -18.38 10.42
C SER A 36 12.15 -18.50 9.88
N LEU A 37 11.42 -17.39 9.83
CA LEU A 37 10.07 -17.31 9.28
C LEU A 37 10.11 -16.55 7.96
N ASN A 38 9.46 -17.13 6.96
CA ASN A 38 9.25 -16.50 5.68
C ASN A 38 8.39 -15.24 5.87
N TYR A 39 8.82 -14.13 5.29
CA TYR A 39 8.08 -12.87 5.31
C TYR A 39 6.97 -12.94 4.25
N GLU A 40 5.72 -12.86 4.69
CA GLU A 40 4.54 -12.88 3.81
C GLU A 40 3.86 -11.51 3.84
N LEU A 41 3.40 -11.05 2.68
CA LEU A 41 2.72 -9.76 2.49
C LEU A 41 1.31 -10.02 1.95
N SER A 42 0.32 -9.48 2.67
CA SER A 42 -1.09 -9.50 2.25
C SER A 42 -1.49 -8.15 1.64
N ILE A 43 -2.20 -8.18 0.51
CA ILE A 43 -2.73 -6.99 -0.15
C ILE A 43 -4.25 -7.12 -0.36
N GLY A 44 -5.04 -6.41 0.44
CA GLY A 44 -6.51 -6.39 0.33
C GLY A 44 -6.99 -5.29 -0.61
N THR A 45 -7.15 -4.08 -0.09
CA THR A 45 -7.69 -2.92 -0.81
C THR A 45 -6.92 -2.60 -2.09
N ALA A 46 -5.58 -2.61 -2.05
CA ALA A 46 -4.78 -2.32 -3.24
C ALA A 46 -5.00 -3.33 -4.37
N ALA A 47 -5.25 -4.61 -4.04
CA ALA A 47 -5.61 -5.61 -5.03
C ALA A 47 -6.99 -5.32 -5.64
N MET A 48 -7.98 -4.92 -4.83
CA MET A 48 -9.30 -4.52 -5.33
C MET A 48 -9.23 -3.29 -6.23
N ILE A 49 -8.43 -2.28 -5.87
CA ILE A 49 -8.18 -1.09 -6.70
C ILE A 49 -7.51 -1.49 -8.02
N ALA A 50 -6.51 -2.39 -7.98
CA ALA A 50 -5.86 -2.89 -9.20
C ALA A 50 -6.83 -3.63 -10.13
N LEU A 51 -7.82 -4.35 -9.60
CA LEU A 51 -8.90 -4.95 -10.39
C LEU A 51 -9.79 -3.89 -11.04
N GLY A 52 -9.91 -2.72 -10.41
CA GLY A 52 -10.61 -1.54 -10.90
C GLY A 52 -11.76 -1.08 -10.02
N CYS A 53 -11.72 -1.39 -8.72
CA CYS A 53 -12.64 -0.83 -7.73
C CYS A 53 -12.49 0.68 -7.71
N ASN A 54 -13.59 1.41 -7.54
CA ASN A 54 -13.58 2.87 -7.47
C ASN A 54 -12.98 3.56 -8.73
N HIS A 55 -13.00 2.89 -9.89
CA HIS A 55 -12.42 3.44 -11.11
C HIS A 55 -13.29 4.58 -11.68
N PRO A 56 -12.72 5.71 -12.13
CA PRO A 56 -13.44 6.86 -12.70
C PRO A 56 -14.31 6.58 -13.94
N ARG A 57 -14.26 5.36 -14.49
CA ARG A 57 -15.06 4.97 -15.65
C ARG A 57 -16.54 4.78 -15.27
N TRP A 58 -16.82 4.65 -13.97
CA TRP A 58 -18.16 4.47 -13.42
C TRP A 58 -18.63 5.70 -12.64
N GLU A 59 -18.00 6.86 -12.82
CA GLU A 59 -18.30 8.10 -12.09
C GLU A 59 -19.80 8.42 -12.04
N SER A 60 -20.47 8.36 -13.19
CA SER A 60 -21.91 8.65 -13.28
C SER A 60 -22.75 7.70 -12.43
N GLN A 61 -22.39 6.42 -12.38
CA GLN A 61 -23.10 5.42 -11.59
C GLN A 61 -22.78 5.52 -10.10
N TYR A 62 -21.55 5.92 -9.74
CA TYR A 62 -21.24 6.27 -8.37
C TYR A 62 -22.06 7.48 -7.90
N HIS A 63 -22.27 8.49 -8.74
CA HIS A 63 -23.15 9.62 -8.41
C HIS A 63 -24.62 9.23 -8.25
N GLU A 64 -25.13 8.29 -9.05
CA GLU A 64 -26.50 7.78 -8.93
C GLU A 64 -26.78 7.16 -7.56
N ILE A 65 -25.76 6.56 -6.93
CA ILE A 65 -25.86 5.98 -5.57
C ILE A 65 -25.40 6.93 -4.47
N GLY A 66 -25.17 8.22 -4.77
CA GLY A 66 -24.79 9.24 -3.80
C GLY A 66 -23.30 9.25 -3.42
N SER A 67 -22.45 8.61 -4.23
CA SER A 67 -21.00 8.53 -4.04
C SER A 67 -20.24 9.18 -5.21
N ALA A 68 -18.93 8.96 -5.28
CA ALA A 68 -18.04 9.38 -6.37
C ALA A 68 -16.91 8.35 -6.55
N ALA A 69 -16.27 8.27 -7.72
CA ALA A 69 -15.17 7.33 -7.90
C ALA A 69 -14.02 7.67 -6.95
N GLY A 70 -13.49 6.66 -6.26
CA GLY A 70 -12.49 6.82 -5.21
C GLY A 70 -13.08 6.92 -3.80
N PHE A 71 -14.39 7.12 -3.67
CA PHE A 71 -15.08 7.40 -2.41
C PHE A 71 -16.16 6.38 -2.05
N TYR A 72 -16.42 5.36 -2.88
CA TYR A 72 -17.39 4.33 -2.52
C TYR A 72 -16.81 3.41 -1.44
N ASP A 73 -17.48 3.35 -0.29
CA ASP A 73 -17.13 2.54 0.88
C ASP A 73 -18.32 1.73 1.46
N ASP A 74 -19.52 1.89 0.91
CA ASP A 74 -20.74 1.14 1.25
C ASP A 74 -20.75 -0.30 0.68
N TYR A 75 -19.62 -1.02 0.80
CA TYR A 75 -19.40 -2.36 0.26
C TYR A 75 -20.45 -3.39 0.71
N HIS A 76 -20.97 -3.22 1.93
CA HIS A 76 -21.97 -4.11 2.53
C HIS A 76 -23.33 -4.05 1.82
N GLU A 77 -23.63 -2.97 1.10
CA GLU A 77 -24.87 -2.82 0.35
C GLU A 77 -24.85 -3.58 -0.98
N GLY A 78 -23.67 -4.00 -1.46
CA GLY A 78 -23.53 -4.77 -2.70
C GLY A 78 -23.86 -3.99 -3.97
N ARG A 79 -23.86 -2.66 -3.94
CA ARG A 79 -24.25 -1.78 -5.07
C ARG A 79 -23.06 -1.30 -5.91
N ASP A 80 -21.90 -1.94 -5.77
CA ASP A 80 -20.66 -1.52 -6.44
C ASP A 80 -20.79 -1.53 -7.97
N PRO A 81 -20.78 -0.35 -8.62
CA PRO A 81 -20.80 -0.21 -10.06
C PRO A 81 -19.63 -0.92 -10.77
N ALA A 82 -18.48 -1.08 -10.08
CA ALA A 82 -17.33 -1.78 -10.65
C ALA A 82 -17.51 -3.29 -10.74
N GLY A 83 -18.52 -3.86 -10.07
CA GLY A 83 -18.81 -5.29 -10.10
C GLY A 83 -17.86 -6.13 -9.25
N ILE A 84 -17.10 -5.52 -8.33
CA ILE A 84 -16.09 -6.22 -7.51
C ILE A 84 -16.68 -6.60 -6.16
N SER A 85 -17.39 -5.66 -5.53
CA SER A 85 -17.98 -5.82 -4.20
C SER A 85 -19.51 -5.88 -4.28
N THR A 86 -20.01 -6.91 -4.98
CA THR A 86 -21.44 -7.12 -5.23
C THR A 86 -21.77 -8.61 -5.33
N GLN A 87 -23.00 -8.97 -5.01
CA GLN A 87 -23.58 -10.29 -5.30
C GLN A 87 -24.66 -10.21 -6.39
N ASP A 88 -24.89 -9.02 -6.96
CA ASP A 88 -25.84 -8.81 -8.04
C ASP A 88 -25.32 -9.46 -9.35
N PRO A 89 -26.12 -10.33 -10.00
CA PRO A 89 -25.69 -11.01 -11.22
C PRO A 89 -25.38 -10.09 -12.39
N GLU A 90 -26.02 -8.93 -12.51
CA GLU A 90 -25.78 -7.96 -13.58
C GLU A 90 -24.52 -7.14 -13.33
N LEU A 91 -24.29 -6.72 -12.08
CA LEU A 91 -23.09 -5.97 -11.72
C LEU A 91 -21.84 -6.86 -11.74
N SER A 92 -21.92 -8.08 -11.22
CA SER A 92 -20.77 -9.01 -11.16
C SER A 92 -20.22 -9.40 -12.54
N GLN A 93 -21.05 -9.39 -13.59
CA GLN A 93 -20.62 -9.61 -14.97
C GLN A 93 -19.64 -8.54 -15.48
N ARG A 94 -19.57 -7.38 -14.83
CA ARG A 94 -18.66 -6.29 -15.22
C ARG A 94 -17.20 -6.60 -14.90
N LEU A 95 -16.95 -7.54 -13.98
CA LEU A 95 -15.61 -8.00 -13.66
C LEU A 95 -15.19 -9.09 -14.65
N ASP A 96 -14.33 -8.72 -15.60
CA ASP A 96 -13.63 -9.66 -16.48
C ASP A 96 -12.46 -10.32 -15.70
N PRO A 97 -12.51 -11.62 -15.38
CA PRO A 97 -11.49 -12.29 -14.58
C PRO A 97 -10.13 -12.36 -15.26
N GLU A 98 -10.06 -12.52 -16.59
CA GLU A 98 -8.80 -12.59 -17.30
C GLU A 98 -8.11 -11.22 -17.32
N ARG A 99 -8.87 -10.18 -17.66
CA ARG A 99 -8.34 -8.81 -17.67
C ARG A 99 -7.99 -8.34 -16.26
N GLY A 100 -8.83 -8.66 -15.27
CA GLY A 100 -8.56 -8.41 -13.85
C GLY A 100 -7.28 -9.09 -13.38
N GLY A 101 -7.11 -10.38 -13.70
CA GLY A 101 -5.89 -11.14 -13.40
C GLY A 101 -4.64 -10.53 -14.00
N ARG A 102 -4.69 -10.06 -15.26
CA ARG A 102 -3.57 -9.35 -15.90
C ARG A 102 -3.22 -8.03 -15.19
N ARG A 103 -4.22 -7.26 -14.76
CA ARG A 103 -3.99 -6.02 -13.98
C ARG A 103 -3.33 -6.32 -12.64
N LEU A 104 -3.85 -7.31 -11.91
CA LEU A 104 -3.30 -7.72 -10.63
C LEU A 104 -1.85 -8.24 -10.78
N ALA A 105 -1.57 -9.04 -11.80
CA ALA A 105 -0.21 -9.51 -12.10
C ALA A 105 0.75 -8.35 -12.42
N ASN A 106 0.29 -7.35 -13.16
CA ASN A 106 1.09 -6.16 -13.44
C ASN A 106 1.36 -5.34 -12.17
N TYR A 107 0.34 -5.16 -11.32
CA TYR A 107 0.50 -4.51 -10.02
C TYR A 107 1.56 -5.23 -9.17
N LEU A 108 1.42 -6.55 -8.98
CA LEU A 108 2.37 -7.36 -8.22
C LEU A 108 3.79 -7.30 -8.80
N ARG A 109 3.93 -7.28 -10.13
CA ARG A 109 5.22 -7.14 -10.80
C ARG A 109 5.87 -5.79 -10.52
N VAL A 110 5.12 -4.70 -10.59
CA VAL A 110 5.63 -3.35 -10.29
C VAL A 110 6.07 -3.28 -8.83
N MET A 111 5.22 -3.74 -7.90
CA MET A 111 5.56 -3.81 -6.47
C MET A 111 6.85 -4.60 -6.22
N THR A 112 7.02 -5.73 -6.93
CA THR A 112 8.24 -6.55 -6.82
C THR A 112 9.49 -5.79 -7.29
N ILE A 113 9.40 -5.07 -8.41
CA ILE A 113 10.52 -4.30 -8.96
C ILE A 113 10.87 -3.12 -8.05
N GLU A 114 9.88 -2.42 -7.50
CA GLU A 114 10.11 -1.33 -6.55
C GLU A 114 10.79 -1.83 -5.29
N ALA A 115 10.31 -2.94 -4.73
CA ALA A 115 10.89 -3.53 -3.52
C ALA A 115 12.35 -4.00 -3.75
N GLN A 116 12.64 -4.57 -4.92
CA GLN A 116 14.02 -4.88 -5.33
C GLN A 116 14.87 -3.63 -5.49
N THR A 117 14.30 -2.54 -6.01
CA THR A 117 15.01 -1.27 -6.23
C THR A 117 15.39 -0.65 -4.88
N ILE A 118 14.51 -0.70 -3.89
CA ILE A 118 14.80 -0.28 -2.51
C ILE A 118 15.95 -1.12 -1.92
N ALA A 119 15.87 -2.44 -2.01
CA ALA A 119 16.93 -3.32 -1.51
C ALA A 119 18.30 -2.99 -2.12
N ARG A 120 18.35 -2.77 -3.45
CA ARG A 120 19.58 -2.39 -4.16
C ARG A 120 20.09 -1.01 -3.73
N ALA A 121 19.19 -0.04 -3.49
CA ALA A 121 19.58 1.28 -3.00
C ALA A 121 20.23 1.23 -1.60
N CYS A 122 19.83 0.27 -0.76
CA CYS A 122 20.47 -0.03 0.51
C CYS A 122 21.72 -0.93 0.39
N GLY A 123 22.18 -1.22 -0.83
CA GLY A 123 23.35 -2.08 -1.06
C GLY A 123 23.10 -3.57 -0.80
N LYS A 124 21.85 -4.00 -0.73
CA LYS A 124 21.47 -5.40 -0.48
C LYS A 124 21.21 -6.15 -1.78
N SER A 125 21.67 -7.39 -1.85
CA SER A 125 21.46 -8.30 -2.99
C SER A 125 20.05 -8.89 -3.03
N HIS A 126 19.38 -8.97 -1.87
CA HIS A 126 18.05 -9.54 -1.72
C HIS A 126 17.25 -8.73 -0.69
N ILE A 127 15.93 -8.63 -0.89
CA ILE A 127 15.04 -7.84 0.00
C ILE A 127 15.02 -8.36 1.44
N GLN A 128 15.22 -9.67 1.61
CA GLN A 128 15.25 -10.32 2.93
C GLN A 128 16.50 -9.96 3.74
N ASN A 129 17.47 -9.26 3.15
CA ASN A 129 18.69 -8.81 3.81
C ASN A 129 18.57 -7.35 4.28
N LEU A 130 17.39 -6.74 4.16
CA LEU A 130 17.11 -5.43 4.73
C LEU A 130 17.09 -5.55 6.25
N GLU A 131 17.91 -4.75 6.90
CA GLU A 131 17.97 -4.64 8.35
C GLU A 131 17.30 -3.33 8.79
N PRO A 132 16.84 -3.21 10.05
CA PRO A 132 16.24 -1.97 10.55
C PRO A 132 17.13 -0.74 10.39
N GLU A 133 18.45 -0.91 10.41
CA GLU A 133 19.44 0.15 10.25
C GLU A 133 19.48 0.72 8.82
N ASP A 134 18.92 0.01 7.83
CA ASP A 134 18.83 0.47 6.44
C ASP A 134 17.61 1.41 6.22
N LEU A 135 16.76 1.60 7.23
CA LEU A 135 15.49 2.31 7.14
C LEU A 135 15.48 3.58 8.00
N VAL A 136 14.81 4.61 7.49
CA VAL A 136 14.48 5.84 8.22
C VAL A 136 13.04 6.25 7.94
N ALA A 137 12.36 6.80 8.94
CA ALA A 137 11.00 7.29 8.81
C ALA A 137 10.98 8.76 8.35
N LEU A 138 9.99 9.14 7.53
CA LEU A 138 9.83 10.54 7.11
C LEU A 138 8.94 11.37 8.04
N ASP A 139 8.21 10.72 8.94
CA ASP A 139 7.37 11.36 9.93
C ASP A 139 7.51 10.69 11.31
N ILE A 140 7.07 11.41 12.34
CA ILE A 140 7.23 11.02 13.75
C ILE A 140 6.41 9.77 14.06
N GLU A 141 5.19 9.67 13.51
CA GLU A 141 4.29 8.54 13.79
C GLU A 141 4.88 7.24 13.24
N SER A 142 5.39 7.26 12.01
CA SER A 142 6.07 6.14 11.38
C SER A 142 7.34 5.75 12.16
N ALA A 143 8.12 6.74 12.63
CA ALA A 143 9.30 6.49 13.45
C ALA A 143 8.93 5.78 14.76
N ALA A 144 7.86 6.21 15.42
CA ALA A 144 7.36 5.63 16.66
C ALA A 144 6.80 4.21 16.46
N MET A 145 6.04 3.98 15.38
CA MET A 145 5.41 2.70 15.09
C MET A 145 6.42 1.65 14.60
N ALA A 146 7.30 2.01 13.67
CA ALA A 146 8.26 1.10 13.05
C ALA A 146 9.55 0.94 13.87
N TRP A 147 9.76 1.76 14.90
CA TRP A 147 10.97 1.75 15.74
C TRP A 147 12.27 2.01 14.94
N VAL A 148 12.20 2.92 13.98
CA VAL A 148 13.34 3.37 13.16
C VAL A 148 13.58 4.87 13.33
N PRO A 149 14.81 5.38 13.08
CA PRO A 149 15.12 6.80 13.26
C PRO A 149 14.31 7.72 12.34
N LEU A 150 14.01 8.93 12.82
CA LEU A 150 13.47 9.99 11.97
C LEU A 150 14.57 10.50 11.02
N ALA A 151 14.23 10.61 9.73
CA ALA A 151 15.16 11.02 8.68
C ALA A 151 15.93 12.30 9.03
N GLY A 152 17.26 12.25 8.88
CA GLY A 152 18.17 13.34 9.24
C GLY A 152 18.55 13.39 10.72
N THR A 153 18.13 12.41 11.53
CA THR A 153 18.44 12.32 12.96
C THR A 153 18.68 10.86 13.39
N ASP A 154 19.27 10.68 14.58
CA ASP A 154 19.36 9.37 15.25
C ASP A 154 18.21 9.16 16.26
N TRP A 155 17.18 10.01 16.22
CA TRP A 155 16.12 10.02 17.22
C TRP A 155 14.98 9.06 16.84
N ILE A 156 14.58 8.22 17.80
CA ILE A 156 13.41 7.35 17.71
C ILE A 156 12.44 7.80 18.82
N PRO A 157 11.22 8.25 18.49
CA PRO A 157 10.23 8.63 19.50
C PRO A 157 9.98 7.48 20.49
N GLY A 158 9.96 7.78 21.79
CA GLY A 158 9.74 6.78 22.84
C GLY A 158 11.00 5.98 23.26
N ARG A 159 12.13 6.08 22.55
CA ARG A 159 13.43 5.60 23.03
C ARG A 159 14.22 6.77 23.63
N SER A 160 14.66 6.61 24.88
CA SER A 160 15.69 7.48 25.46
C SER A 160 16.99 7.33 24.67
N ARG A 161 17.55 8.46 24.21
CA ARG A 161 18.82 8.53 23.47
C ARG A 161 19.92 7.85 24.33
N PRO A 162 20.70 6.90 23.80
CA PRO A 162 21.86 6.40 24.55
C PRO A 162 22.80 7.60 24.77
N LEU A 163 23.19 7.79 26.04
CA LEU A 163 24.15 8.80 26.47
C LEU A 163 25.52 8.58 25.81
#